data_AF-A0A524CAD2-F1
#
_entry.id   AF-A0A524CAD2-F1
#
_cell.length_a   1.000
_cell.length_b   1.000
_cell.length_c   1.000
_cell.angle_alpha   90.00
_cell.angle_beta   90.00
_cell.angle_gamma   90.00
#
_symmetry.space_group_name_H-M   'P 1'
#
loop_
_entity.id
_entity.type
_entity.pdbx_description
1 polymer ?
#
loop_
_entity_poly.entity_id
_entity_poly.type
_entity_poly.pdbx_seq_one_letter_code
_entity_poly.pdbx_strand_id
1 'polypeptide(L)'
;ATEGEVTVQYEPFRKIISHTLRFANESKEEKQQVFGICIGEYLKDEKRYIVKNAIPITHGDDIEIGWSEEMHNTIESIKSDYKDGNDTVIGWYHSHLGYGLYFSNADKANNLYFQNSDNLYGFGILIEQSKLKEAKDFGVDVYRIKDVSKGVDSDYVKVKFEIEPPNSMQFFKWVQELVESTQEKNAKLIYEVNELSKPTPEVLQEIPTSDKEHSKIKEERELTLLYGVNDGMDKLTESFIKTYEQQLTSWMEIISEDVLKGSEYIRSSINNIKITLSSGLEDAQRIFDRIFSEISSLFMKNVRASVDIRLENQVELKESIEADTEEQLHNLFNRLENEMRNVTNYFEEKFSNIKKDLERVVQKNKSILESLNQNNELLNAVYEASDKLAENVIQNIKNSSANFQTKLFNELEDFSNAMKPNEETFDELEEMIERLQKTISDLRQIK
;
A
#
# COMPACT_ATOMS: atom_id res chain seq x y z
N ALA A 1 -14.44 -23.35 -5.53
CA ALA A 1 -13.15 -23.10 -6.20
C ALA A 1 -12.14 -24.25 -6.07
N THR A 2 -12.56 -25.49 -5.79
CA THR A 2 -11.66 -26.65 -5.61
C THR A 2 -11.43 -27.46 -6.89
N GLU A 3 -12.15 -27.15 -7.97
CA GLU A 3 -12.02 -27.82 -9.25
C GLU A 3 -11.00 -27.10 -10.14
N GLY A 4 -10.32 -27.89 -10.96
CA GLY A 4 -9.50 -27.43 -12.07
C GLY A 4 -8.00 -27.47 -11.82
N GLU A 5 -7.25 -27.78 -12.88
CA GLU A 5 -5.80 -27.99 -12.85
C GLU A 5 -5.03 -26.76 -13.32
N VAL A 6 -3.74 -26.68 -13.00
CA VAL A 6 -2.82 -25.66 -13.52
C VAL A 6 -1.68 -26.34 -14.25
N THR A 7 -1.51 -26.05 -15.53
CA THR A 7 -0.36 -26.51 -16.32
C THR A 7 0.57 -25.32 -16.53
N VAL A 8 1.81 -25.44 -16.05
CA VAL A 8 2.85 -24.43 -16.23
C VAL A 8 3.73 -24.87 -17.40
N GLN A 9 3.69 -24.13 -18.50
CA GLN A 9 4.57 -24.41 -19.64
C GLN A 9 6.04 -24.19 -19.29
N TYR A 10 6.92 -24.72 -20.13
CA TYR A 10 8.37 -24.63 -19.90
C TYR A 10 8.88 -23.20 -19.73
N GLU A 11 8.51 -22.27 -20.62
CA GLU A 11 8.97 -20.87 -20.59
C GLU A 11 8.63 -20.12 -19.29
N PRO A 12 7.37 -20.11 -18.80
CA PRO A 12 7.05 -19.49 -17.52
C PRO A 12 7.78 -20.16 -16.35
N PHE A 13 7.88 -21.49 -16.35
CA PHE A 13 8.64 -22.19 -15.31
C PHE A 13 10.11 -21.75 -15.29
N ARG A 14 10.75 -21.65 -16.47
CA ARG A 14 12.11 -21.14 -16.62
C ARG A 14 12.26 -19.74 -16.00
N LYS A 15 11.35 -18.82 -16.33
CA LYS A 15 11.39 -17.44 -15.84
C LYS A 15 11.20 -17.37 -14.33
N ILE A 16 10.25 -18.13 -13.79
CA ILE A 16 9.98 -18.21 -12.35
C ILE A 16 11.23 -18.69 -11.61
N ILE A 17 11.82 -19.81 -12.03
CA ILE A 17 13.01 -20.36 -11.37
C ILE A 17 14.23 -19.46 -11.53
N SER A 18 14.47 -18.89 -12.71
CA SER A 18 15.55 -17.90 -12.91
C SER A 18 15.38 -16.69 -11.99
N HIS A 19 14.14 -16.20 -11.82
CA HIS A 19 13.85 -15.07 -10.94
C HIS A 19 14.16 -15.42 -9.48
N THR A 20 13.61 -16.55 -9.00
CA THR A 20 13.86 -17.03 -7.63
C THR A 20 15.34 -17.27 -7.37
N LEU A 21 16.07 -17.92 -8.28
CA LEU A 21 17.50 -18.20 -8.07
C LEU A 21 18.39 -16.95 -8.18
N ARG A 22 17.91 -15.86 -8.78
CA ARG A 22 18.66 -14.60 -8.81
C ARG A 22 18.71 -13.94 -7.43
N PHE A 23 17.62 -13.98 -6.67
CA PHE A 23 17.47 -13.21 -5.42
C PHE A 23 17.30 -14.05 -4.15
N ALA A 24 16.73 -15.25 -4.24
CA ALA A 24 16.42 -16.11 -3.10
C ALA A 24 17.44 -17.26 -2.89
N ASN A 25 18.51 -17.32 -3.69
CA ASN A 25 19.48 -18.42 -3.67
C ASN A 25 20.27 -18.47 -2.35
N GLU A 26 20.42 -19.68 -1.79
CA GLU A 26 21.16 -19.95 -0.55
C GLU A 26 22.59 -19.42 -0.55
N SER A 27 23.23 -19.27 -1.71
CA SER A 27 24.59 -18.76 -1.83
C SER A 27 24.71 -17.24 -1.78
N LYS A 28 23.60 -16.49 -1.75
CA LYS A 28 23.59 -15.04 -1.63
C LYS A 28 23.73 -14.62 -0.17
N GLU A 29 24.49 -13.55 0.08
CA GLU A 29 24.64 -12.95 1.42
C GLU A 29 23.30 -12.42 1.94
N GLU A 30 22.55 -11.74 1.06
CA GLU A 30 21.19 -11.26 1.31
C GLU A 30 20.21 -12.02 0.41
N LYS A 31 19.28 -12.75 1.03
CA LYS A 31 18.26 -13.52 0.34
C LYS A 31 16.96 -12.75 0.43
N GLN A 32 16.32 -12.56 -0.72
CA GLN A 32 15.08 -11.79 -0.81
C GLN A 32 14.00 -12.62 -1.48
N GLN A 33 12.76 -12.42 -1.05
CA GLN A 33 11.62 -13.00 -1.74
C GLN A 33 11.45 -12.35 -3.11
N VAL A 34 10.87 -13.08 -4.04
CA VAL A 34 10.56 -12.57 -5.39
C VAL A 34 9.08 -12.64 -5.63
N PHE A 35 8.53 -11.72 -6.41
CA PHE A 35 7.13 -11.67 -6.80
C PHE A 35 6.99 -11.47 -8.30
N GLY A 36 6.01 -12.16 -8.89
CA GLY A 36 5.63 -11.91 -10.28
C GLY A 36 4.24 -12.43 -10.62
N ILE A 37 3.82 -12.16 -11.85
CA ILE A 37 2.47 -12.51 -12.32
C ILE A 37 2.51 -13.56 -13.43
N CYS A 38 1.44 -14.37 -13.49
CA CYS A 38 1.26 -15.43 -14.47
C CYS A 38 0.28 -14.98 -15.56
N ILE A 39 0.69 -15.17 -16.81
CA ILE A 39 -0.07 -14.86 -18.01
C ILE A 39 -0.44 -16.16 -18.72
N GLY A 40 -1.69 -16.25 -19.18
CA GLY A 40 -2.15 -17.42 -19.92
C GLY A 40 -3.65 -17.42 -20.13
N GLU A 41 -4.22 -18.61 -20.26
CA GLU A 41 -5.64 -18.77 -20.56
C GLU A 41 -6.31 -19.83 -19.68
N TYR A 42 -7.63 -19.73 -19.55
CA TYR A 42 -8.47 -20.74 -18.91
C TYR A 42 -9.24 -21.53 -19.95
N LEU A 43 -8.92 -22.82 -20.09
CA LEU A 43 -9.64 -23.76 -20.94
C LEU A 43 -10.87 -24.28 -20.18
N LYS A 44 -12.03 -23.69 -20.48
CA LYS A 44 -13.31 -24.00 -19.81
C LYS A 44 -13.68 -25.49 -19.90
N ASP A 45 -13.47 -26.12 -21.05
CA ASP A 45 -13.85 -27.51 -21.29
C ASP A 45 -13.01 -28.51 -20.50
N GLU A 46 -11.73 -28.19 -20.28
CA GLU A 46 -10.79 -29.01 -19.50
C GLU A 46 -10.74 -28.61 -18.02
N LYS A 47 -11.41 -27.50 -17.66
CA LYS A 47 -11.29 -26.82 -16.37
C LYS A 47 -9.83 -26.60 -15.98
N ARG A 48 -9.01 -26.12 -16.91
CA ARG A 48 -7.55 -26.05 -16.74
C ARG A 48 -7.01 -24.66 -17.07
N TYR A 49 -6.10 -24.14 -16.26
CA TYR A 49 -5.27 -23.00 -16.65
C TYR A 49 -4.03 -23.49 -17.36
N ILE A 50 -3.67 -22.83 -18.45
CA ILE A 50 -2.37 -22.97 -19.09
C ILE A 50 -1.61 -21.67 -18.86
N VAL A 51 -0.57 -21.74 -18.04
CA VAL A 51 0.37 -20.63 -17.87
C VAL A 51 1.33 -20.65 -19.04
N LYS A 52 1.28 -19.62 -19.87
CA LYS A 52 2.10 -19.48 -21.08
C LYS A 52 3.28 -18.54 -20.90
N ASN A 53 3.18 -17.62 -19.94
CA ASN A 53 4.24 -16.68 -19.65
C ASN A 53 4.20 -16.26 -18.16
N ALA A 54 5.35 -15.83 -17.65
CA ALA A 54 5.51 -15.29 -16.30
C ALA A 54 6.28 -13.99 -16.40
N ILE A 55 5.84 -12.96 -15.68
CA ILE A 55 6.44 -11.63 -15.69
C ILE A 55 6.98 -11.35 -14.27
N PRO A 56 8.31 -11.34 -14.09
CA PRO A 56 8.95 -10.89 -12.85
C PRO A 56 8.62 -9.42 -12.57
N ILE A 57 8.11 -9.11 -11.38
CA ILE A 57 7.71 -7.76 -11.02
C ILE A 57 8.74 -7.12 -10.09
N THR A 58 9.06 -7.79 -8.97
CA THR A 58 9.96 -7.25 -7.95
C THR A 58 10.53 -8.32 -7.02
N HIS A 59 11.46 -7.92 -6.15
CA HIS A 59 12.01 -8.68 -5.03
C HIS A 59 12.10 -7.81 -3.77
N GLY A 60 12.17 -8.43 -2.59
CA GLY A 60 12.37 -7.75 -1.31
C GLY A 60 11.47 -8.27 -0.19
N ASP A 61 11.62 -7.69 1.00
CA ASP A 61 10.89 -8.10 2.21
C ASP A 61 9.44 -7.60 2.22
N ASP A 62 9.13 -6.55 1.45
CA ASP A 62 7.81 -5.95 1.36
C ASP A 62 6.74 -6.89 0.75
N ILE A 63 7.16 -7.98 0.10
CA ILE A 63 6.27 -8.98 -0.49
C ILE A 63 5.39 -9.66 0.58
N GLU A 64 5.91 -9.86 1.80
CA GLU A 64 5.15 -10.47 2.91
C GLU A 64 4.23 -9.48 3.64
N ILE A 65 4.50 -8.17 3.53
CA ILE A 65 3.80 -7.11 4.26
C ILE A 65 2.51 -6.70 3.54
N GLY A 66 2.41 -7.00 2.24
CA GLY A 66 1.29 -6.65 1.37
C GLY A 66 1.72 -5.67 0.27
N TRP A 67 0.98 -5.63 -0.83
CA TRP A 67 1.40 -4.83 -1.98
C TRP A 67 1.23 -3.33 -1.78
N SER A 68 2.23 -2.57 -2.19
CA SER A 68 2.18 -1.11 -2.27
C SER A 68 1.24 -0.64 -3.39
N GLU A 69 0.84 0.64 -3.35
CA GLU A 69 0.06 1.27 -4.43
C GLU A 69 0.79 1.20 -5.79
N GLU A 70 2.11 1.37 -5.79
CA GLU A 70 2.94 1.24 -6.99
C GLU A 70 2.87 -0.17 -7.59
N MET A 71 2.86 -1.20 -6.75
CA MET A 71 2.74 -2.59 -7.20
C MET A 71 1.35 -2.84 -7.79
N HIS A 72 0.29 -2.33 -7.16
CA HIS A 72 -1.06 -2.38 -7.74
C HIS A 72 -1.14 -1.70 -9.11
N ASN A 73 -0.57 -0.50 -9.24
CA ASN A 73 -0.54 0.24 -10.51
C ASN A 73 0.23 -0.53 -11.60
N THR A 74 1.35 -1.16 -11.23
CA THR A 74 2.14 -2.00 -12.16
C THR A 74 1.32 -3.21 -12.63
N ILE A 75 0.63 -3.90 -11.72
CA ILE A 75 -0.20 -5.04 -12.08
C ILE A 75 -1.38 -4.62 -12.96
N GLU A 76 -2.06 -3.51 -12.67
CA GLU A 76 -3.14 -2.98 -13.50
C GLU A 76 -2.67 -2.55 -14.88
N SER A 77 -1.48 -1.93 -14.99
CA SER A 77 -0.85 -1.63 -16.27
C SER A 77 -0.67 -2.90 -17.10
N ILE A 78 -0.13 -3.97 -16.50
CA ILE A 78 0.07 -5.23 -17.22
C ILE A 78 -1.27 -5.89 -17.56
N LYS A 79 -2.26 -5.88 -16.66
CA LYS A 79 -3.60 -6.37 -17.00
C LYS A 79 -4.19 -5.65 -18.21
N SER A 80 -3.98 -4.35 -18.32
CA SER A 80 -4.43 -3.55 -19.46
C SER A 80 -3.75 -3.97 -20.77
N ASP A 81 -2.44 -4.21 -20.74
CA ASP A 81 -1.67 -4.65 -21.91
C ASP A 81 -2.14 -5.99 -22.49
N TYR A 82 -2.73 -6.84 -21.64
CA TYR A 82 -3.23 -8.17 -22.01
C TYR A 82 -4.76 -8.24 -22.13
N LYS A 83 -5.47 -7.11 -22.03
CA LYS A 83 -6.95 -7.08 -22.01
C LYS A 83 -7.58 -7.48 -23.34
N ASP A 84 -6.95 -7.12 -24.46
CA ASP A 84 -7.46 -7.35 -25.81
C ASP A 84 -6.86 -8.61 -26.48
N GLY A 85 -6.03 -9.36 -25.74
CA GLY A 85 -5.39 -10.58 -26.20
C GLY A 85 -6.18 -11.85 -25.85
N ASN A 86 -5.73 -12.99 -26.39
CA ASN A 86 -6.22 -14.31 -25.95
C ASN A 86 -5.66 -14.71 -24.57
N ASP A 87 -4.54 -14.11 -24.16
CA ASP A 87 -3.89 -14.38 -22.88
C ASP A 87 -4.19 -13.25 -21.90
N THR A 88 -4.49 -13.59 -20.66
CA THR A 88 -4.81 -12.66 -19.59
C THR A 88 -3.97 -12.94 -18.35
N VAL A 89 -4.02 -12.02 -17.36
CA VAL A 89 -3.42 -12.25 -16.05
C VAL A 89 -4.28 -13.25 -15.28
N ILE A 90 -3.77 -14.46 -15.06
CA ILE A 90 -4.54 -15.59 -14.51
C ILE A 90 -4.14 -15.98 -13.09
N GLY A 91 -3.00 -15.49 -12.60
CA GLY A 91 -2.48 -15.80 -11.28
C GLY A 91 -1.16 -15.09 -11.01
N TRP A 92 -0.45 -15.54 -9.99
CA TRP A 92 0.80 -14.95 -9.54
C TRP A 92 1.73 -16.00 -8.97
N TYR A 93 2.98 -15.60 -8.72
CA TYR A 93 3.96 -16.43 -8.05
C TYR A 93 4.80 -15.61 -7.07
N HIS A 94 5.25 -16.25 -6.00
CA HIS A 94 6.32 -15.72 -5.15
C HIS A 94 7.13 -16.82 -4.49
N SER A 95 8.29 -16.46 -3.94
CA SER A 95 9.17 -17.40 -3.24
C SER A 95 9.12 -17.26 -1.73
N HIS A 96 9.28 -18.38 -1.02
CA HIS A 96 9.52 -18.41 0.42
C HIS A 96 11.01 -18.60 0.73
N LEU A 97 11.45 -18.12 1.90
CA LEU A 97 12.85 -18.21 2.35
C LEU A 97 13.00 -19.22 3.50
N GLY A 98 12.73 -20.50 3.25
CA GLY A 98 12.96 -21.58 4.21
C GLY A 98 11.83 -21.81 5.21
N TYR A 99 10.67 -21.17 5.03
CA TYR A 99 9.48 -21.40 5.86
C TYR A 99 8.60 -22.55 5.36
N GLY A 100 8.96 -23.16 4.23
CA GLY A 100 8.19 -24.21 3.60
C GLY A 100 7.04 -23.67 2.74
N LEU A 101 6.26 -24.57 2.14
CA LEU A 101 5.20 -24.22 1.20
C LEU A 101 3.87 -24.23 1.96
N TYR A 102 3.40 -23.06 2.37
CA TYR A 102 2.10 -22.86 3.00
C TYR A 102 1.54 -21.50 2.57
N PHE A 103 0.23 -21.33 2.60
CA PHE A 103 -0.40 -20.08 2.16
C PHE A 103 -0.70 -19.19 3.37
N SER A 104 0.10 -18.14 3.54
CA SER A 104 -0.01 -17.18 4.64
C SER A 104 -1.26 -16.31 4.53
N ASN A 105 -1.57 -15.54 5.57
CA ASN A 105 -2.70 -14.59 5.50
C ASN A 105 -2.44 -13.45 4.48
N ALA A 106 -1.18 -13.02 4.32
CA ALA A 106 -0.79 -12.07 3.28
C ALA A 106 -1.00 -12.68 1.89
N ASP A 107 -0.61 -13.94 1.70
CA ASP A 107 -0.81 -14.63 0.41
C ASP A 107 -2.27 -14.80 0.07
N LYS A 108 -3.13 -15.07 1.07
CA LYS A 108 -4.58 -15.09 0.86
C LYS A 108 -5.10 -13.72 0.43
N ALA A 109 -4.68 -12.64 1.09
CA ALA A 109 -5.10 -11.29 0.73
C ALA A 109 -4.71 -10.95 -0.72
N ASN A 110 -3.46 -11.24 -1.08
CA ASN A 110 -2.92 -11.09 -2.42
C ASN A 110 -3.67 -11.95 -3.45
N ASN A 111 -3.97 -13.21 -3.10
CA ASN A 111 -4.68 -14.11 -4.00
C ASN A 111 -6.12 -13.71 -4.25
N LEU A 112 -6.82 -13.07 -3.30
CA LEU A 112 -8.18 -12.55 -3.53
C LEU A 112 -8.22 -11.48 -4.62
N TYR A 113 -7.13 -10.74 -4.80
CA TYR A 113 -7.04 -9.77 -5.89
C TYR A 113 -7.03 -10.46 -7.27
N PHE A 114 -6.39 -11.62 -7.38
CA PHE A 114 -6.39 -12.42 -8.60
C PHE A 114 -7.60 -13.36 -8.70
N GLN A 115 -8.16 -13.81 -7.57
CA GLN A 115 -9.27 -14.75 -7.49
C GLN A 115 -10.56 -14.01 -7.13
N ASN A 116 -11.19 -13.40 -8.15
CA ASN A 116 -12.35 -12.52 -8.00
C ASN A 116 -13.53 -12.98 -8.89
N SER A 117 -14.57 -12.15 -9.05
CA SER A 117 -15.75 -12.48 -9.86
C SER A 117 -15.42 -12.78 -11.33
N ASP A 118 -14.38 -12.14 -11.86
CA ASP A 118 -14.00 -12.24 -13.26
C ASP A 118 -13.00 -13.39 -13.47
N ASN A 119 -12.25 -13.75 -12.41
CA ASN A 119 -11.29 -14.86 -12.40
C ASN A 119 -11.50 -15.78 -11.18
N LEU A 120 -12.62 -16.50 -11.15
CA LEU A 120 -13.05 -17.32 -9.99
C LEU A 120 -12.05 -18.39 -9.53
N TYR A 121 -11.11 -18.76 -10.40
CA TYR A 121 -10.12 -19.81 -10.18
C TYR A 121 -8.68 -19.29 -10.27
N GLY A 122 -8.49 -17.98 -10.09
CA GLY A 122 -7.16 -17.37 -9.91
C GLY A 122 -6.38 -18.06 -8.78
N PHE A 123 -5.07 -18.18 -8.96
CA PHE A 123 -4.20 -19.00 -8.11
C PHE A 123 -2.87 -18.30 -7.81
N GLY A 124 -2.21 -18.76 -6.74
CA GLY A 124 -0.84 -18.39 -6.40
C GLY A 124 0.10 -19.59 -6.50
N ILE A 125 1.26 -19.40 -7.12
CA ILE A 125 2.35 -20.37 -7.17
C ILE A 125 3.38 -20.00 -6.11
N LEU A 126 3.62 -20.89 -5.15
CA LEU A 126 4.68 -20.75 -4.17
C LEU A 126 5.90 -21.55 -4.60
N ILE A 127 7.08 -20.94 -4.52
CA ILE A 127 8.36 -21.61 -4.76
C ILE A 127 9.21 -21.58 -3.50
N GLU A 128 9.78 -22.72 -3.14
CA GLU A 128 10.75 -22.84 -2.06
C GLU A 128 12.03 -23.45 -2.63
N GLN A 129 13.02 -22.59 -2.89
CA GLN A 129 14.27 -22.96 -3.54
C GLN A 129 15.10 -23.94 -2.73
N SER A 130 15.00 -23.94 -1.38
CA SER A 130 15.70 -24.93 -0.55
C SER A 130 15.24 -26.36 -0.85
N LYS A 131 14.00 -26.54 -1.36
CA LYS A 131 13.40 -27.84 -1.70
C LYS A 131 13.71 -28.32 -3.12
N LEU A 132 14.42 -27.53 -3.94
CA LEU A 132 14.78 -27.92 -5.30
C LEU A 132 15.60 -29.23 -5.36
N LYS A 133 16.40 -29.51 -4.30
CA LYS A 133 17.25 -30.70 -4.22
C LYS A 133 16.50 -31.97 -3.81
N GLU A 134 15.35 -31.82 -3.15
CA GLU A 134 14.66 -32.91 -2.43
C GLU A 134 13.31 -33.28 -3.05
N ALA A 135 12.63 -32.33 -3.70
CA ALA A 135 11.29 -32.52 -4.22
C ALA A 135 11.29 -32.93 -5.69
N LYS A 136 10.45 -33.91 -6.04
CA LYS A 136 10.15 -34.26 -7.44
C LYS A 136 9.48 -33.12 -8.21
N ASP A 137 8.86 -32.19 -7.48
CA ASP A 137 8.04 -31.12 -8.02
C ASP A 137 8.77 -29.76 -7.96
N PHE A 138 10.11 -29.76 -7.90
CA PHE A 138 10.96 -28.57 -7.92
C PHE A 138 10.69 -27.55 -6.79
N GLY A 139 10.14 -28.00 -5.66
CA GLY A 139 9.79 -27.11 -4.55
C GLY A 139 8.66 -26.13 -4.88
N VAL A 140 7.81 -26.46 -5.86
CA VAL A 140 6.68 -25.63 -6.28
C VAL A 140 5.38 -26.21 -5.73
N ASP A 141 4.49 -25.35 -5.24
CA ASP A 141 3.10 -25.69 -4.94
C ASP A 141 2.16 -24.61 -5.46
N VAL A 142 0.94 -25.00 -5.84
CA VAL A 142 -0.09 -24.07 -6.33
C VAL A 142 -1.26 -24.06 -5.38
N TYR A 143 -1.74 -22.87 -5.01
CA TYR A 143 -2.80 -22.67 -4.03
C TYR A 143 -3.95 -21.82 -4.55
N ARG A 144 -5.15 -22.09 -4.01
CA ARG A 144 -6.38 -21.32 -4.24
C ARG A 144 -7.16 -21.17 -2.95
N ILE A 145 -7.99 -20.13 -2.89
CA ILE A 145 -8.92 -19.90 -1.79
C ILE A 145 -10.20 -20.69 -2.02
N LYS A 146 -10.69 -21.41 -1.00
CA LYS A 146 -11.90 -22.25 -1.11
C LYS A 146 -13.14 -21.41 -1.36
N ASP A 147 -13.31 -20.35 -0.58
CA ASP A 147 -14.50 -19.49 -0.55
C ASP A 147 -14.10 -18.01 -0.56
N VAL A 148 -14.10 -17.41 -1.75
CA VAL A 148 -13.73 -16.01 -1.97
C VAL A 148 -14.61 -15.05 -1.15
N SER A 149 -15.86 -15.44 -0.84
CA SER A 149 -16.78 -14.57 -0.09
C SER A 149 -16.37 -14.35 1.37
N LYS A 150 -15.56 -15.25 1.92
CA LYS A 150 -15.01 -15.14 3.29
C LYS A 150 -13.70 -14.37 3.36
N GLY A 151 -13.19 -13.90 2.21
CA GLY A 151 -11.93 -13.17 2.16
C GLY A 151 -10.76 -13.96 2.79
N VAL A 152 -9.94 -13.27 3.58
CA VAL A 152 -8.73 -13.82 4.23
C VAL A 152 -9.04 -14.90 5.28
N ASP A 153 -10.26 -14.92 5.82
CA ASP A 153 -10.72 -15.93 6.78
C ASP A 153 -11.06 -17.27 6.10
N SER A 154 -11.09 -17.30 4.76
CA SER A 154 -11.26 -18.55 4.05
C SER A 154 -10.06 -19.48 4.22
N ASP A 155 -10.36 -20.78 4.25
CA ASP A 155 -9.39 -21.83 4.00
C ASP A 155 -8.84 -21.74 2.56
N TYR A 156 -7.67 -22.35 2.37
CA TYR A 156 -7.07 -22.58 1.06
C TYR A 156 -6.99 -24.09 0.73
N VAL A 157 -6.74 -24.38 -0.54
CA VAL A 157 -6.49 -25.74 -1.04
C VAL A 157 -5.25 -25.74 -1.91
N LYS A 158 -4.49 -26.82 -1.82
CA LYS A 158 -3.46 -27.14 -2.81
C LYS A 158 -4.13 -27.63 -4.08
N VAL A 159 -3.79 -27.01 -5.20
CA VAL A 159 -4.32 -27.31 -6.53
C VAL A 159 -3.42 -28.33 -7.20
N LYS A 160 -4.02 -29.27 -7.93
CA LYS A 160 -3.26 -30.18 -8.78
C LYS A 160 -2.62 -29.39 -9.92
N PHE A 161 -1.30 -29.50 -10.07
CA PHE A 161 -0.58 -28.83 -11.12
C PHE A 161 0.38 -29.78 -11.84
N GLU A 162 0.78 -29.40 -13.03
CA GLU A 162 1.77 -30.09 -13.85
C GLU A 162 2.71 -29.06 -14.45
N ILE A 163 4.02 -29.34 -14.40
CA ILE A 163 5.04 -28.54 -15.09
C ILE A 163 5.39 -29.29 -16.36
N GLU A 164 5.22 -28.63 -17.51
CA GLU A 164 5.56 -29.22 -18.80
C GLU A 164 7.06 -29.53 -18.85
N PRO A 165 7.45 -30.79 -19.13
CA PRO A 165 8.85 -31.13 -19.21
C PRO A 165 9.50 -30.38 -20.39
N PRO A 166 10.74 -29.90 -20.22
CA PRO A 166 11.47 -29.30 -21.33
C PRO A 166 11.65 -30.32 -22.46
N ASN A 167 11.22 -29.97 -23.67
CA ASN A 167 11.29 -30.87 -24.83
C ASN A 167 12.37 -30.48 -25.85
N SER A 168 13.32 -29.61 -25.47
CA SER A 168 14.26 -29.02 -26.43
C SER A 168 15.69 -28.83 -25.90
N MET A 169 16.63 -28.72 -26.83
CA MET A 169 18.03 -28.35 -26.57
C MET A 169 18.17 -26.99 -25.85
N GLN A 170 17.14 -26.13 -25.92
CA GLN A 170 17.15 -24.82 -25.27
C GLN A 170 17.18 -24.95 -23.74
N PHE A 171 16.62 -26.03 -23.19
CA PHE A 171 16.70 -26.30 -21.76
C PHE A 171 18.14 -26.50 -21.29
N PHE A 172 18.91 -27.32 -22.00
CA PHE A 172 20.31 -27.55 -21.65
C PHE A 172 21.15 -26.28 -21.75
N LYS A 173 20.89 -25.44 -22.76
CA LYS A 173 21.52 -24.13 -22.89
C LYS A 173 21.16 -23.20 -21.74
N TRP A 174 19.88 -23.15 -21.37
CA TRP A 174 19.44 -22.38 -20.20
C TRP A 174 20.07 -22.87 -18.90
N VAL A 175 20.11 -24.19 -18.66
CA VAL A 175 20.76 -24.74 -17.45
C VAL A 175 22.24 -24.38 -17.42
N GLN A 176 22.92 -24.46 -18.57
CA GLN A 176 24.31 -24.02 -18.68
C GLN A 176 24.46 -22.53 -18.37
N GLU A 177 23.67 -21.66 -19.00
CA GLU A 177 23.67 -20.21 -18.75
C GLU A 177 23.35 -19.89 -17.28
N LEU A 178 22.41 -20.61 -16.67
CA LEU A 178 22.05 -20.48 -15.26
C LEU A 178 23.21 -20.86 -14.35
N VAL A 179 23.89 -21.98 -14.61
CA VAL A 179 25.06 -22.40 -13.82
C VAL A 179 26.20 -21.41 -13.98
N GLU A 180 26.51 -20.98 -15.20
CA GLU A 180 27.58 -20.01 -15.47
C GLU A 180 27.29 -18.67 -14.79
N SER A 181 26.08 -18.16 -14.93
CA SER A 181 25.67 -16.86 -14.37
C SER A 181 25.56 -16.89 -12.84
N THR A 182 25.13 -17.99 -12.20
CA THR A 182 25.12 -18.05 -10.73
C THR A 182 26.51 -17.93 -10.09
N GLN A 183 27.59 -18.11 -10.85
CA GLN A 183 28.96 -17.88 -10.40
C GLN A 183 29.41 -16.42 -10.55
N GLU A 184 28.69 -15.60 -11.31
CA GLU A 184 28.98 -14.18 -11.49
C GLU A 184 28.37 -13.35 -10.36
N LYS A 185 29.16 -12.43 -9.80
CA LYS A 185 28.72 -11.56 -8.70
C LYS A 185 27.45 -10.75 -9.05
N ASN A 186 27.27 -10.41 -10.33
CA ASN A 186 26.18 -9.57 -10.85
C ASN A 186 25.44 -10.19 -12.06
N ALA A 187 25.16 -11.49 -12.05
CA ALA A 187 24.43 -12.12 -13.13
C ALA A 187 23.04 -11.52 -13.37
N LYS A 188 22.79 -11.09 -14.62
CA LYS A 188 21.50 -10.57 -15.09
C LYS A 188 20.75 -11.65 -15.86
N LEU A 189 20.26 -12.65 -15.12
CA LEU A 189 19.54 -13.81 -15.66
C LEU A 189 18.16 -13.48 -16.24
N ILE A 190 17.47 -12.54 -15.59
CA ILE A 190 16.13 -12.09 -15.96
C ILE A 190 15.91 -10.71 -15.35
N TYR A 191 15.24 -9.81 -16.07
CA TYR A 191 14.92 -8.46 -15.59
C TYR A 191 13.52 -8.42 -14.97
N GLU A 192 13.40 -7.62 -13.93
CA GLU A 192 12.11 -7.24 -13.35
C GLU A 192 11.52 -6.03 -14.05
N VAL A 193 10.19 -5.93 -14.07
CA VAL A 193 9.50 -4.73 -14.58
C VAL A 193 9.98 -3.48 -13.84
N ASN A 194 10.14 -3.56 -12.52
CA ASN A 194 10.59 -2.43 -11.70
C ASN A 194 12.07 -2.07 -11.89
N GLU A 195 12.89 -2.96 -12.45
CA GLU A 195 14.27 -2.64 -12.85
C GLU A 195 14.32 -1.88 -14.18
N LEU A 196 13.34 -2.10 -15.06
CA LEU A 196 13.25 -1.47 -16.38
C LEU A 196 12.60 -0.09 -16.33
N SER A 197 11.80 0.19 -15.30
CA SER A 197 11.15 1.50 -15.09
C SER A 197 12.03 2.50 -14.32
N LYS A 198 13.08 2.05 -13.64
CA LYS A 198 14.07 2.93 -12.98
C LYS A 198 14.97 3.56 -14.06
N PRO A 199 15.07 4.90 -14.14
CA PRO A 199 15.97 5.52 -15.10
C PRO A 199 17.40 5.08 -14.82
N THR A 200 18.10 4.63 -15.87
CA THR A 200 19.56 4.41 -15.85
C THR A 200 20.26 5.65 -15.28
N PRO A 201 21.24 5.51 -14.37
CA PRO A 201 22.04 6.63 -13.89
C PRO A 201 22.63 7.40 -15.07
N GLU A 202 22.38 8.70 -15.12
CA GLU A 202 22.74 9.61 -16.21
C GLU A 202 24.23 9.52 -16.56
N VAL A 203 24.53 8.96 -17.74
CA VAL A 203 25.62 9.46 -18.57
C VAL A 203 25.08 9.54 -19.98
N LEU A 204 24.65 10.73 -20.37
CA LEU A 204 24.94 11.39 -21.63
C LEU A 204 24.31 12.79 -21.58
N GLN A 205 25.17 13.81 -21.72
CA GLN A 205 24.76 15.20 -21.81
C GLN A 205 23.79 15.39 -22.97
N GLU A 206 22.60 15.93 -22.70
CA GLU A 206 21.73 16.45 -23.76
C GLU A 206 21.69 17.99 -23.78
N ILE A 207 21.70 18.50 -25.00
CA ILE A 207 21.63 19.90 -25.42
C ILE A 207 20.26 20.47 -24.99
N PRO A 208 20.17 21.73 -24.51
CA PRO A 208 18.92 22.26 -23.98
C PRO A 208 17.92 22.56 -25.11
N THR A 209 16.70 22.04 -24.98
CA THR A 209 15.53 22.57 -25.68
C THR A 209 14.47 23.08 -24.72
N SER A 210 13.98 24.25 -25.07
CA SER A 210 13.12 25.18 -24.35
C SER A 210 11.73 24.64 -24.00
N ASP A 211 11.28 25.08 -22.83
CA ASP A 211 9.92 25.47 -22.45
C ASP A 211 8.76 24.55 -22.82
N LYS A 212 8.14 23.99 -21.78
CA LYS A 212 6.68 24.07 -21.60
C LYS A 212 6.31 23.92 -20.13
N GLU A 213 5.71 24.97 -19.60
CA GLU A 213 5.02 25.03 -18.32
C GLU A 213 3.93 23.95 -18.22
N HIS A 214 3.95 23.18 -17.15
CA HIS A 214 2.73 22.71 -16.51
C HIS A 214 2.85 22.84 -14.99
N SER A 215 1.91 23.61 -14.46
CA SER A 215 1.70 23.91 -13.05
C SER A 215 1.55 22.64 -12.20
N LYS A 216 2.48 22.40 -11.28
CA LYS A 216 2.31 21.45 -10.18
C LYS A 216 1.61 22.11 -9.01
N ILE A 217 0.51 21.48 -8.61
CA ILE A 217 -0.16 21.64 -7.32
C ILE A 217 0.88 21.32 -6.23
N LYS A 218 0.90 22.15 -5.18
CA LYS A 218 1.78 21.99 -4.02
C LYS A 218 1.43 20.69 -3.29
N GLU A 219 2.27 19.67 -3.51
CA GLU A 219 2.34 18.51 -2.63
C GLU A 219 2.95 18.89 -1.29
N GLU A 220 2.37 18.30 -0.26
CA GLU A 220 2.70 18.45 1.14
C GLU A 220 4.16 18.07 1.40
N ARG A 221 4.77 18.75 2.37
CA ARG A 221 6.15 18.50 2.80
C ARG A 221 6.27 17.06 3.31
N GLU A 222 6.79 16.19 2.47
CA GLU A 222 7.35 14.90 2.87
C GLU A 222 8.34 15.13 4.02
N LEU A 223 8.28 14.23 5.01
CA LEU A 223 9.10 14.25 6.21
C LEU A 223 10.59 14.25 5.85
N THR A 224 11.24 15.40 6.02
CA THR A 224 12.68 15.67 5.84
C THR A 224 13.61 14.72 6.61
N LEU A 225 13.04 13.97 7.57
CA LEU A 225 13.70 12.93 8.37
C LEU A 225 14.27 11.79 7.51
N LEU A 226 13.54 11.30 6.51
CA LEU A 226 13.97 10.17 5.68
C LEU A 226 15.16 10.54 4.79
N TYR A 227 15.15 11.74 4.22
CA TYR A 227 16.28 12.26 3.42
C TYR A 227 17.53 12.48 4.27
N GLY A 228 17.39 12.94 5.51
CA GLY A 228 18.53 13.18 6.40
C GLY A 228 19.21 11.90 6.91
N VAL A 229 18.46 10.81 7.05
CA VAL A 229 18.98 9.49 7.44
C VAL A 229 19.67 8.81 6.26
N ASN A 230 19.10 8.88 5.06
CA ASN A 230 19.72 8.35 3.84
C ASN A 230 21.04 9.07 3.51
N ASP A 231 21.07 10.40 3.58
CA ASP A 231 22.30 11.21 3.39
C ASP A 231 23.39 10.87 4.44
N GLY A 232 22.99 10.54 5.67
CA GLY A 232 23.93 10.11 6.71
C GLY A 232 24.51 8.72 6.43
N MET A 233 23.69 7.78 5.95
CA MET A 233 24.11 6.43 5.58
C MET A 233 24.99 6.42 4.33
N ASP A 234 24.70 7.27 3.36
CA ASP A 234 25.52 7.43 2.16
C ASP A 234 26.93 7.95 2.53
N LYS A 235 27.02 8.94 3.43
CA LYS A 235 28.31 9.46 3.92
C LYS A 235 29.11 8.46 4.75
N LEU A 236 28.44 7.67 5.59
CA LEU A 236 29.08 6.59 6.34
C LEU A 236 29.64 5.51 5.39
N THR A 237 28.86 5.16 4.36
CA THR A 237 29.26 4.20 3.33
C THR A 237 30.45 4.72 2.51
N GLU A 238 30.41 5.99 2.09
CA GLU A 238 31.49 6.63 1.35
C GLU A 238 32.79 6.69 2.17
N SER A 239 32.69 7.04 3.46
CA SER A 239 33.85 7.06 4.37
C SER A 239 34.47 5.67 4.54
N PHE A 240 33.64 4.65 4.77
CA PHE A 240 34.08 3.27 4.91
C PHE A 240 34.77 2.75 3.64
N ILE A 241 34.16 2.97 2.47
CA ILE A 241 34.73 2.56 1.17
C ILE A 241 36.07 3.26 0.92
N LYS A 242 36.15 4.57 1.16
CA LYS A 242 37.36 5.35 0.93
C LYS A 242 38.52 4.90 1.83
N THR A 243 38.26 4.66 3.11
CA THR A 243 39.28 4.15 4.05
C THR A 243 39.74 2.76 3.63
N TYR A 244 38.83 1.90 3.18
CA TYR A 244 39.16 0.56 2.68
C TYR A 244 39.99 0.60 1.38
N GLU A 245 39.64 1.46 0.42
CA GLU A 245 40.38 1.66 -0.83
C GLU A 245 41.80 2.17 -0.59
N GLN A 246 41.99 3.11 0.33
CA GLN A 246 43.31 3.64 0.69
C GLN A 246 44.21 2.54 1.29
N GLN A 247 43.66 1.70 2.15
CA GLN A 247 44.39 0.58 2.75
C GLN A 247 44.73 -0.51 1.73
N LEU A 248 43.79 -0.86 0.85
CA LEU A 248 44.06 -1.81 -0.24
C LEU A 248 45.17 -1.32 -1.18
N THR A 249 45.17 -0.02 -1.50
CA THR A 249 46.19 0.59 -2.35
C THR A 249 47.57 0.50 -1.68
N SER A 250 47.67 0.86 -0.40
CA SER A 250 48.91 0.74 0.38
C SER A 250 49.39 -0.71 0.46
N TRP A 251 48.49 -1.68 0.64
CA TRP A 251 48.85 -3.10 0.68
C TRP A 251 49.38 -3.62 -0.66
N MET A 252 48.78 -3.18 -1.79
CA MET A 252 49.25 -3.58 -3.12
C MET A 252 50.65 -3.03 -3.42
N GLU A 253 50.96 -1.81 -2.98
CA GLU A 253 52.29 -1.22 -3.14
C GLU A 253 53.37 -2.01 -2.38
N ILE A 254 53.12 -2.33 -1.11
CA ILE A 254 54.06 -3.07 -0.26
C ILE A 254 54.32 -4.49 -0.79
N ILE A 255 53.26 -5.22 -1.18
CA ILE A 255 53.39 -6.58 -1.73
C ILE A 255 54.18 -6.58 -3.05
N SER A 256 53.89 -5.61 -3.92
CA SER A 256 54.59 -5.48 -5.21
C SER A 256 56.09 -5.23 -4.99
N GLU A 257 56.44 -4.34 -4.06
CA GLU A 257 57.85 -4.01 -3.76
C GLU A 257 58.62 -5.21 -3.17
N ASP A 258 58.02 -5.94 -2.22
CA ASP A 258 58.67 -7.09 -1.57
C ASP A 258 58.81 -8.30 -2.50
N VAL A 259 57.83 -8.54 -3.37
CA VAL A 259 57.89 -9.57 -4.42
C VAL A 259 58.98 -9.23 -5.45
N LEU A 260 59.09 -7.96 -5.84
CA LEU A 260 60.15 -7.49 -6.74
C LEU A 260 61.54 -7.73 -6.12
N LYS A 261 61.76 -7.36 -4.86
CA LYS A 261 63.03 -7.63 -4.14
C LYS A 261 63.35 -9.13 -4.08
N GLY A 262 62.37 -9.97 -3.75
CA GLY A 262 62.54 -11.43 -3.74
C GLY A 262 62.94 -11.98 -5.11
N SER A 263 62.33 -11.46 -6.19
CA SER A 263 62.65 -11.85 -7.56
C SER A 263 64.08 -11.47 -7.97
N GLU A 264 64.59 -10.32 -7.52
CA GLU A 264 65.97 -9.89 -7.76
C GLU A 264 66.98 -10.80 -7.06
N TYR A 265 66.68 -11.23 -5.83
CA TYR A 265 67.49 -12.22 -5.10
C TYR A 265 67.52 -13.59 -5.79
N ILE A 266 66.37 -14.06 -6.28
CA ILE A 266 66.29 -15.30 -7.07
C ILE A 266 67.13 -15.19 -8.34
N ARG A 267 67.02 -14.07 -9.06
CA ARG A 267 67.79 -13.81 -10.30
C ARG A 267 69.29 -13.78 -10.05
N SER A 268 69.73 -13.10 -9.00
CA SER A 268 71.15 -13.04 -8.58
C SER A 268 71.69 -14.43 -8.23
N SER A 269 70.88 -15.23 -7.53
CA SER A 269 71.23 -16.58 -7.11
C SER A 269 71.32 -17.58 -8.26
N ILE A 270 70.42 -17.49 -9.24
CA ILE A 270 70.48 -18.28 -10.49
C ILE A 270 71.77 -17.98 -11.27
N ASN A 271 72.19 -16.71 -11.32
CA ASN A 271 73.45 -16.33 -11.93
C ASN A 271 74.68 -16.92 -11.20
N ASN A 272 74.65 -16.97 -9.87
CA ASN A 272 75.72 -17.61 -9.09
C ASN A 272 75.75 -19.13 -9.30
N ILE A 273 74.59 -19.80 -9.33
CA ILE A 273 74.48 -21.23 -9.64
C ILE A 273 75.05 -21.55 -11.02
N LYS A 274 74.79 -20.70 -12.02
CA LYS A 274 75.34 -20.81 -13.38
C LYS A 274 76.88 -20.73 -13.40
N ILE A 275 77.46 -19.86 -12.58
CA ILE A 275 78.93 -19.72 -12.45
C ILE A 275 79.52 -20.98 -11.80
N THR A 276 78.87 -21.52 -10.76
CA THR A 276 79.34 -22.70 -10.03
C THR A 276 79.17 -24.02 -10.79
N LEU A 277 78.10 -24.18 -11.59
CA LEU A 277 77.91 -25.34 -12.48
C LEU A 277 79.06 -25.49 -13.49
N SER A 278 79.76 -24.40 -13.78
CA SER A 278 80.95 -24.39 -14.64
C SER A 278 82.20 -24.98 -13.96
N SER A 279 82.19 -25.23 -12.64
CA SER A 279 83.36 -25.71 -11.87
C SER A 279 83.23 -27.10 -11.22
N GLY A 280 82.13 -27.84 -11.41
CA GLY A 280 81.99 -29.23 -10.98
C GLY A 280 80.64 -29.55 -10.31
N LEU A 281 80.09 -30.73 -10.61
CA LEU A 281 78.70 -31.13 -10.29
C LEU A 281 78.41 -31.37 -8.79
N GLU A 282 79.38 -31.85 -8.01
CA GLU A 282 79.18 -32.09 -6.56
C GLU A 282 79.19 -30.80 -5.73
N ASP A 283 80.08 -29.86 -6.06
CA ASP A 283 80.13 -28.55 -5.39
C ASP A 283 78.90 -27.69 -5.75
N ALA A 284 78.38 -27.85 -6.97
CA ALA A 284 77.15 -27.20 -7.41
C ALA A 284 75.94 -27.62 -6.58
N GLN A 285 75.83 -28.89 -6.17
CA GLN A 285 74.71 -29.36 -5.35
C GLN A 285 74.75 -28.79 -3.92
N ARG A 286 75.91 -28.80 -3.25
CA ARG A 286 76.03 -28.20 -1.90
C ARG A 286 75.79 -26.70 -1.91
N ILE A 287 76.27 -26.01 -2.96
CA ILE A 287 76.05 -24.57 -3.12
C ILE A 287 74.58 -24.28 -3.41
N PHE A 288 73.92 -25.10 -4.23
CA PHE A 288 72.49 -25.00 -4.48
C PHE A 288 71.69 -25.15 -3.18
N ASP A 289 71.95 -26.18 -2.37
CA ASP A 289 71.22 -26.41 -1.12
C ASP A 289 71.43 -25.27 -0.12
N ARG A 290 72.67 -24.75 -0.01
CA ARG A 290 72.97 -23.61 0.86
C ARG A 290 72.26 -22.34 0.40
N ILE A 291 72.38 -22.00 -0.89
CA ILE A 291 71.75 -20.82 -1.48
C ILE A 291 70.22 -20.92 -1.37
N PHE A 292 69.65 -22.08 -1.67
CA PHE A 292 68.21 -22.30 -1.58
C PHE A 292 67.71 -22.14 -0.13
N SER A 293 68.45 -22.68 0.85
CA SER A 293 68.12 -22.50 2.27
C SER A 293 68.23 -21.04 2.72
N GLU A 294 69.23 -20.30 2.25
CA GLU A 294 69.39 -18.88 2.55
C GLU A 294 68.27 -18.03 1.93
N ILE A 295 67.94 -18.26 0.66
CA ILE A 295 66.82 -17.59 -0.04
C ILE A 295 65.50 -17.92 0.64
N SER A 296 65.25 -19.19 0.94
CA SER A 296 64.01 -19.62 1.58
C SER A 296 63.87 -18.99 2.97
N SER A 297 64.95 -18.94 3.76
CA SER A 297 64.93 -18.28 5.07
C SER A 297 64.69 -16.78 4.96
N LEU A 298 65.33 -16.10 4.00
CA LEU A 298 65.15 -14.66 3.81
C LEU A 298 63.74 -14.33 3.31
N PHE A 299 63.24 -15.13 2.36
CA PHE A 299 61.87 -15.03 1.87
C PHE A 299 60.86 -15.24 3.00
N MET A 300 61.00 -16.31 3.78
CA MET A 300 60.11 -16.58 4.92
C MET A 300 60.15 -15.49 5.98
N LYS A 301 61.33 -14.90 6.23
CA LYS A 301 61.47 -13.77 7.16
C LYS A 301 60.75 -12.52 6.64
N ASN A 302 60.91 -12.20 5.37
CA ASN A 302 60.25 -11.04 4.76
C ASN A 302 58.73 -11.25 4.71
N VAL A 303 58.26 -12.43 4.28
CA VAL A 303 56.83 -12.75 4.29
C VAL A 303 56.24 -12.65 5.69
N ARG A 304 56.93 -13.15 6.74
CA ARG A 304 56.46 -12.98 8.12
C ARG A 304 56.38 -11.51 8.53
N ALA A 305 57.41 -10.72 8.25
CA ALA A 305 57.40 -9.30 8.57
C ALA A 305 56.25 -8.55 7.86
N SER A 306 56.01 -8.83 6.57
CA SER A 306 54.90 -8.22 5.82
C SER A 306 53.53 -8.71 6.33
N VAL A 307 53.42 -9.96 6.79
CA VAL A 307 52.19 -10.49 7.43
C VAL A 307 51.95 -9.86 8.80
N ASP A 308 52.99 -9.69 9.63
CA ASP A 308 52.88 -9.09 10.97
C ASP A 308 52.48 -7.61 10.87
N ILE A 309 53.13 -6.84 9.97
CA ILE A 309 52.74 -5.44 9.68
C ILE A 309 51.30 -5.38 9.18
N ARG A 310 50.87 -6.33 8.35
CA ARG A 310 49.47 -6.39 7.89
C ARG A 310 48.51 -6.69 9.03
N LEU A 311 48.89 -7.53 9.97
CA LEU A 311 48.08 -7.86 11.14
C LEU A 311 47.90 -6.63 12.04
N GLU A 312 48.97 -5.87 12.26
CA GLU A 312 48.97 -4.62 13.04
C GLU A 312 48.10 -3.55 12.37
N ASN A 313 48.29 -3.31 11.06
CA ASN A 313 47.46 -2.38 10.29
C ASN A 313 45.97 -2.77 10.28
N GLN A 314 45.64 -4.06 10.34
CA GLN A 314 44.26 -4.54 10.45
C GLN A 314 43.65 -4.22 11.82
N VAL A 315 44.45 -4.28 12.89
CA VAL A 315 44.00 -3.89 14.24
C VAL A 315 43.75 -2.38 14.28
N GLU A 316 44.69 -1.57 13.78
CA GLU A 316 44.52 -0.10 13.73
C GLU A 316 43.32 0.31 12.86
N LEU A 317 43.13 -0.36 11.71
CA LEU A 317 41.97 -0.13 10.84
C LEU A 317 40.66 -0.44 11.56
N LYS A 318 40.61 -1.55 12.30
CA LYS A 318 39.43 -1.91 13.09
C LYS A 318 39.13 -0.85 14.15
N GLU A 319 40.15 -0.40 14.90
CA GLU A 319 39.98 0.64 15.93
C GLU A 319 39.50 1.97 15.32
N SER A 320 40.04 2.37 14.17
CA SER A 320 39.59 3.56 13.45
C SER A 320 38.15 3.44 12.96
N ILE A 321 37.74 2.28 12.43
CA ILE A 321 36.36 2.04 12.00
C ILE A 321 35.41 2.11 13.19
N GLU A 322 35.78 1.52 14.33
CA GLU A 322 34.98 1.56 15.55
C GLU A 322 34.78 3.00 16.04
N ALA A 323 35.85 3.80 16.08
CA ALA A 323 35.78 5.21 16.50
C ALA A 323 34.91 6.06 15.56
N ASP A 324 35.10 5.94 14.24
CA ASP A 324 34.30 6.66 13.24
C ASP A 324 32.82 6.24 13.32
N THR A 325 32.55 4.95 13.51
CA THR A 325 31.18 4.43 13.65
C THR A 325 30.50 5.01 14.90
N GLU A 326 31.19 5.07 16.03
CA GLU A 326 30.66 5.70 17.25
C GLU A 326 30.36 7.19 17.07
N GLU A 327 31.25 7.94 16.41
CA GLU A 327 31.04 9.35 16.11
C GLU A 327 29.82 9.57 15.21
N GLN A 328 29.70 8.80 14.12
CA GLN A 328 28.58 8.91 13.20
C GLN A 328 27.25 8.52 13.87
N LEU A 329 27.24 7.47 14.69
CA LEU A 329 26.07 7.10 15.49
C LEU A 329 25.67 8.23 16.44
N HIS A 330 26.62 8.83 17.15
CA HIS A 330 26.34 9.94 18.05
C HIS A 330 25.74 11.15 17.30
N ASN A 331 26.29 11.50 16.14
CA ASN A 331 25.79 12.59 15.30
C ASN A 331 24.38 12.29 14.75
N LEU A 332 24.12 11.06 14.32
CA LEU A 332 22.79 10.62 13.88
C LEU A 332 21.76 10.71 15.01
N PHE A 333 22.09 10.24 16.21
CA PHE A 333 21.20 10.34 17.37
C PHE A 333 20.88 11.78 17.74
N ASN A 334 21.88 12.68 17.77
CA ASN A 334 21.67 14.09 18.05
C ASN A 334 20.78 14.78 17.00
N ARG A 335 20.93 14.40 15.72
CA ARG A 335 20.06 14.92 14.64
C ARG A 335 18.63 14.40 14.78
N LEU A 336 18.47 13.10 15.06
CA LEU A 336 17.18 12.47 15.27
C LEU A 336 16.43 13.10 16.45
N GLU A 337 17.13 13.32 17.57
CA GLU A 337 16.54 13.94 18.76
C GLU A 337 16.05 15.38 18.47
N ASN A 338 16.85 16.17 17.75
CA ASN A 338 16.46 17.53 17.35
C ASN A 338 15.23 17.53 16.43
N GLU A 339 15.18 16.64 15.44
CA GLU A 339 14.02 16.52 14.55
C GLU A 339 12.77 16.02 15.28
N MET A 340 12.90 15.02 16.17
CA MET A 340 11.80 14.58 17.02
C MET A 340 11.27 15.71 17.90
N ARG A 341 12.15 16.55 18.44
CA ARG A 341 11.75 17.74 19.21
C ARG A 341 11.01 18.76 18.35
N ASN A 342 11.47 19.00 17.12
CA ASN A 342 10.79 19.91 16.18
C ASN A 342 9.39 19.40 15.82
N VAL A 343 9.26 18.10 15.54
CA VAL A 343 7.98 17.44 15.24
C VAL A 343 7.05 17.52 16.46
N THR A 344 7.57 17.28 17.66
CA THR A 344 6.80 17.38 18.92
C THR A 344 6.26 18.80 19.10
N ASN A 345 7.11 19.83 18.96
CA ASN A 345 6.71 21.23 19.07
C ASN A 345 5.64 21.61 18.03
N TYR A 346 5.77 21.11 16.80
CA TYR A 346 4.77 21.32 15.76
C TYR A 346 3.41 20.72 16.15
N PHE A 347 3.40 19.48 16.65
CA PHE A 347 2.16 18.84 17.10
C PHE A 347 1.55 19.57 18.29
N GLU A 348 2.35 19.99 19.28
CA GLU A 348 1.88 20.79 20.41
C GLU A 348 1.20 22.09 19.97
N GLU A 349 1.78 22.80 18.99
CA GLU A 349 1.18 24.00 18.42
C GLU A 349 -0.16 23.68 17.72
N LYS A 350 -0.21 22.62 16.92
CA LYS A 350 -1.44 22.19 16.24
C LYS A 350 -2.53 21.77 17.23
N PHE A 351 -2.19 21.02 18.27
CA PHE A 351 -3.13 20.64 19.32
C PHE A 351 -3.64 21.86 20.10
N SER A 352 -2.78 22.83 20.39
CA SER A 352 -3.17 24.10 21.02
C SER A 352 -4.18 24.88 20.17
N ASN A 353 -3.98 24.91 18.85
CA ASN A 353 -4.91 25.55 17.93
C ASN A 353 -6.25 24.78 17.84
N ILE A 354 -6.21 23.44 17.73
CA ILE A 354 -7.42 22.60 17.74
C ILE A 354 -8.21 22.80 19.04
N LYS A 355 -7.52 22.89 20.19
CA LYS A 355 -8.17 23.16 21.48
C LYS A 355 -8.91 24.50 21.46
N LYS A 356 -8.29 25.58 20.98
CA LYS A 356 -8.92 26.89 20.84
C LYS A 356 -10.13 26.84 19.91
N ASP A 357 -10.05 26.08 18.82
CA ASP A 357 -11.14 25.93 17.86
C ASP A 357 -12.32 25.20 18.50
N LEU A 358 -12.06 24.14 19.26
CA LEU A 358 -13.06 23.41 20.01
C LEU A 358 -13.74 24.30 21.06
N GLU A 359 -12.97 25.10 21.80
CA GLU A 359 -13.50 26.09 22.75
C GLU A 359 -14.43 27.10 22.05
N ARG A 360 -14.06 27.58 20.86
CA ARG A 360 -14.92 28.46 20.04
C ARG A 360 -16.22 27.77 19.61
N VAL A 361 -16.16 26.50 19.20
CA VAL A 361 -17.35 25.71 18.84
C VAL A 361 -18.28 25.52 20.05
N VAL A 362 -17.72 25.17 21.21
CA VAL A 362 -18.49 25.02 22.46
C VAL A 362 -19.21 26.32 22.82
N GLN A 363 -18.52 27.46 22.72
CA GLN A 363 -19.13 28.76 23.01
C GLN A 363 -20.24 29.12 22.01
N LYS A 364 -20.06 28.80 20.72
CA LYS A 364 -21.09 29.00 19.70
C LYS A 364 -22.32 28.12 19.96
N ASN A 365 -22.11 26.86 20.32
CA ASN A 365 -23.20 25.94 20.65
C ASN A 365 -23.99 26.41 21.88
N LYS A 366 -23.30 26.95 22.90
CA LYS A 366 -23.95 27.55 24.06
C LYS A 366 -24.85 28.73 23.66
N SER A 367 -24.36 29.63 22.81
CA SER A 367 -25.16 30.75 22.30
C SER A 367 -26.36 30.28 21.48
N ILE A 368 -26.21 29.24 20.65
CA ILE A 368 -27.34 28.66 19.90
C ILE A 368 -28.40 28.10 20.86
N LEU A 369 -27.98 27.40 21.92
CA LEU A 369 -28.90 26.86 22.92
C LEU A 369 -29.66 27.96 23.66
N GLU A 370 -28.99 29.06 24.01
CA GLU A 370 -29.61 30.24 24.61
C GLU A 370 -30.66 30.85 23.67
N SER A 371 -30.35 31.01 22.37
CA SER A 371 -31.31 31.49 21.38
C SER A 371 -32.49 30.54 21.16
N LEU A 372 -32.27 29.22 21.20
CA LEU A 372 -33.36 28.23 21.13
C LEU A 372 -34.31 28.34 22.32
N ASN A 373 -33.78 28.53 23.52
CA ASN A 373 -34.60 28.73 24.72
C ASN A 373 -35.43 30.01 24.62
N GLN A 374 -34.84 31.13 24.18
CA GLN A 374 -35.57 32.38 23.94
C GLN A 374 -36.67 32.23 22.89
N ASN A 375 -36.38 31.51 21.80
CA ASN A 375 -37.39 31.23 20.76
C ASN A 375 -38.53 30.37 21.31
N ASN A 376 -38.24 29.42 22.20
CA ASN A 376 -39.25 28.58 22.82
C ASN A 376 -40.16 29.39 23.77
N GLU A 377 -39.59 30.33 24.55
CA GLU A 377 -40.35 31.28 25.37
C GLU A 377 -41.27 32.17 24.51
N LEU A 378 -40.75 32.68 23.39
CA LEU A 378 -41.54 33.45 22.42
C LEU A 378 -42.68 32.62 21.82
N LEU A 379 -42.41 31.37 21.46
CA LEU A 379 -43.41 30.45 20.91
C LEU A 379 -44.56 30.23 21.91
N ASN A 380 -44.22 30.00 23.19
CA ASN A 380 -45.21 29.84 24.25
C ASN A 380 -46.05 31.10 24.44
N ALA A 381 -45.43 32.29 24.42
CA ALA A 381 -46.16 33.55 24.49
C ALA A 381 -47.12 33.74 23.30
N VAL A 382 -46.73 33.31 22.09
CA VAL A 382 -47.61 33.32 20.91
C VAL A 382 -48.78 32.35 21.08
N TYR A 383 -48.55 31.15 21.60
CA TYR A 383 -49.64 30.20 21.91
C TYR A 383 -50.64 30.78 22.92
N GLU A 384 -50.15 31.35 24.03
CA GLU A 384 -51.03 31.99 25.02
C GLU A 384 -51.82 33.16 24.44
N ALA A 385 -51.20 33.98 23.58
CA ALA A 385 -51.88 35.08 22.91
C ALA A 385 -52.94 34.57 21.92
N SER A 386 -52.65 33.50 21.19
CA SER A 386 -53.58 32.84 20.28
C SER A 386 -54.79 32.28 21.02
N ASP A 387 -54.58 31.60 22.15
CA ASP A 387 -55.65 31.06 22.99
C ASP A 387 -56.54 32.17 23.54
N LYS A 388 -55.95 33.25 24.09
CA LYS A 388 -56.71 34.42 24.54
C LYS A 388 -57.50 35.08 23.41
N LEU A 389 -56.93 35.16 22.20
CA LEU A 389 -57.64 35.69 21.04
C LEU A 389 -58.82 34.79 20.68
N ALA A 390 -58.64 33.47 20.66
CA ALA A 390 -59.70 32.51 20.40
C ALA A 390 -60.84 32.62 21.43
N GLU A 391 -60.51 32.70 22.72
CA GLU A 391 -61.48 32.93 23.80
C GLU A 391 -62.25 34.24 23.60
N ASN A 392 -61.54 35.34 23.30
CA ASN A 392 -62.15 36.64 23.03
C ASN A 392 -63.09 36.61 21.81
N VAL A 393 -62.70 35.94 20.73
CA VAL A 393 -63.55 35.76 19.54
C VAL A 393 -64.80 34.96 19.88
N ILE A 394 -64.66 33.83 20.60
CA ILE A 394 -65.79 33.01 21.04
C ILE A 394 -66.74 33.85 21.92
N GLN A 395 -66.21 34.62 22.86
CA GLN A 395 -67.01 35.45 23.75
C GLN A 395 -67.73 36.58 22.99
N ASN A 396 -67.06 37.22 22.04
CA ASN A 396 -67.67 38.24 21.19
C ASN A 396 -68.78 37.66 20.29
N ILE A 397 -68.58 36.47 19.72
CA ILE A 397 -69.62 35.75 18.96
C ILE A 397 -70.82 35.45 19.87
N LYS A 398 -70.59 34.93 21.08
CA LYS A 398 -71.66 34.67 22.06
C LYS A 398 -72.44 35.95 22.40
N ASN A 399 -71.75 37.03 22.73
CA ASN A 399 -72.37 38.32 23.07
C ASN A 399 -73.16 38.91 21.89
N SER A 400 -72.60 38.86 20.68
CA SER A 400 -73.26 39.34 19.46
C SER A 400 -74.50 38.49 19.12
N SER A 401 -74.39 37.16 19.20
CA SER A 401 -75.51 36.23 19.01
C SER A 401 -76.62 36.45 20.03
N ALA A 402 -76.29 36.68 21.31
CA ALA A 402 -77.27 36.99 22.34
C ALA A 402 -78.00 38.31 22.05
N ASN A 403 -77.27 39.37 21.70
CA ASN A 403 -77.87 40.64 21.30
C ASN A 403 -78.76 40.53 20.07
N PHE A 404 -78.34 39.74 19.07
CA PHE A 404 -79.14 39.47 17.89
C PHE A 404 -80.42 38.71 18.23
N GLN A 405 -80.33 37.64 19.03
CA GLN A 405 -81.49 36.89 19.51
C GLN A 405 -82.47 37.79 20.25
N THR A 406 -82.00 38.61 21.20
CA THR A 406 -82.86 39.55 21.94
C THR A 406 -83.54 40.54 21.00
N LYS A 407 -82.81 41.13 20.05
CA LYS A 407 -83.41 42.02 19.04
C LYS A 407 -84.47 41.32 18.19
N LEU A 408 -84.15 40.13 17.69
CA LEU A 408 -85.07 39.33 16.87
C LEU A 408 -86.34 38.97 17.66
N PHE A 409 -86.19 38.56 18.92
CA PHE A 409 -87.33 38.27 19.80
C PHE A 409 -88.19 39.51 20.03
N ASN A 410 -87.58 40.67 20.34
CA ASN A 410 -88.32 41.91 20.53
C ASN A 410 -89.05 42.34 19.24
N GLU A 411 -88.40 42.26 18.07
CA GLU A 411 -89.04 42.59 16.79
C GLU A 411 -90.19 41.63 16.45
N LEU A 412 -90.05 40.34 16.76
CA LEU A 412 -91.13 39.36 16.60
C LEU A 412 -92.29 39.62 17.56
N GLU A 413 -91.99 40.01 18.80
CA GLU A 413 -93.00 40.37 19.79
C GLU A 413 -93.75 41.66 19.41
N ASP A 414 -93.02 42.70 18.97
CA ASP A 414 -93.60 43.94 18.44
C ASP A 414 -94.48 43.66 17.22
N PHE A 415 -94.02 42.82 16.29
CA PHE A 415 -94.81 42.39 15.14
C PHE A 415 -96.07 41.63 15.56
N SER A 416 -95.96 40.69 16.50
CA SER A 416 -97.09 39.95 17.06
C SER A 416 -98.12 40.88 17.69
N ASN A 417 -97.66 41.84 18.51
CA ASN A 417 -98.52 42.84 19.13
C ASN A 417 -99.18 43.77 18.11
N ALA A 418 -98.47 44.16 17.04
CA ALA A 418 -99.03 44.95 15.94
C ALA A 418 -100.05 44.19 15.09
N MET A 419 -100.02 42.85 15.12
CA MET A 419 -100.99 41.99 14.43
C MET A 419 -102.25 41.70 15.27
N LYS A 420 -102.23 41.87 16.60
CA LYS A 420 -103.43 41.70 17.46
C LYS A 420 -104.67 42.49 16.99
N PRO A 421 -104.56 43.76 16.59
CA PRO A 421 -105.71 44.49 16.04
C PRO A 421 -106.27 43.87 14.76
N ASN A 422 -105.43 43.19 13.96
CA ASN A 422 -105.89 42.45 12.79
C ASN A 422 -106.68 41.20 13.21
N GLU A 423 -106.28 40.53 14.29
CA GLU A 423 -107.02 39.42 14.90
C GLU A 423 -108.42 39.89 15.34
N GLU A 424 -108.50 41.04 16.03
CA GLU A 424 -109.77 41.65 16.42
C GLU A 424 -110.63 42.09 15.22
N THR A 425 -110.01 42.61 14.14
CA THR A 425 -110.77 42.93 12.91
C THR A 425 -111.19 41.68 12.16
N PHE A 426 -110.43 40.58 12.22
CA PHE A 426 -110.88 39.29 11.69
C PHE A 426 -112.07 38.76 12.47
N ASP A 427 -112.05 38.85 13.81
CA ASP A 427 -113.18 38.48 14.66
C ASP A 427 -114.42 39.35 14.36
N GLU A 428 -114.26 40.67 14.20
CA GLU A 428 -115.35 41.57 13.80
C GLU A 428 -115.90 41.24 12.40
N LEU A 429 -115.02 40.88 11.47
CA LEU A 429 -115.40 40.51 10.10
C LEU A 429 -116.14 39.16 10.08
N GLU A 430 -115.72 38.21 10.92
CA GLU A 430 -116.42 36.95 11.16
C GLU A 430 -117.81 37.20 11.76
N GLU A 431 -117.92 38.07 12.77
CA GLU A 431 -119.20 38.47 13.36
C GLU A 431 -120.12 39.19 12.36
N MET A 432 -119.55 40.03 11.48
CA MET A 432 -120.28 40.66 10.38
C MET A 432 -120.78 39.62 9.37
N ILE A 433 -119.96 38.62 9.01
CA ILE A 433 -120.35 37.53 8.13
C ILE A 433 -121.49 36.74 8.77
N GLU A 434 -121.42 36.42 10.06
CA GLU A 434 -122.51 35.74 10.79
C GLU A 434 -123.81 36.56 10.79
N ARG A 435 -123.73 37.87 11.04
CA ARG A 435 -124.90 38.77 10.97
C ARG A 435 -125.49 38.82 9.57
N LEU A 436 -124.65 38.85 8.54
CA LEU A 436 -125.09 38.86 7.14
C LEU A 436 -125.77 37.53 6.77
N GLN A 437 -125.20 36.41 7.21
CA GLN A 437 -125.82 35.08 7.08
C GLN A 437 -127.17 35.01 7.78
N LYS A 438 -127.29 35.54 9.01
CA LYS A 438 -128.54 35.61 9.75
C LYS A 438 -129.58 36.47 9.03
N THR A 439 -129.20 37.65 8.54
CA THR A 439 -130.08 38.54 7.78
C THR A 439 -130.57 37.90 6.48
N ILE A 440 -129.70 37.19 5.77
CA ILE A 440 -130.07 36.39 4.58
C ILE A 440 -131.06 35.29 4.95
N SER A 441 -130.87 34.64 6.11
CA SER A 441 -131.78 33.62 6.62
C SER A 441 -133.15 34.20 6.99
N ASP A 442 -133.20 35.36 7.64
CA ASP A 442 -134.43 36.06 8.01
C ASP A 442 -135.20 36.55 6.77
N LEU A 443 -134.50 37.07 5.75
CA LEU A 443 -135.09 37.43 4.45
C LEU A 443 -135.71 36.23 3.72
N ARG A 444 -135.17 35.02 3.91
CA ARG A 444 -135.73 33.79 3.34
C ARG A 444 -137.01 33.34 4.06
N GLN A 445 -137.30 33.82 5.26
CA GLN A 445 -138.52 33.52 6.02
C GLN A 445 -139.68 34.48 5.73
N ILE A 446 -139.48 35.55 4.94
CA ILE A 446 -140.54 36.47 4.50
C ILE A 446 -141.31 35.88 3.29
N LYS A 447 -141.83 34.66 3.43
CA LYS A 447 -142.61 33.99 2.38
C LYS A 447 -143.95 33.50 2.90
#